data_AF-A0A379JMC0-F1
#
_entry.id   AF-A0A379JMC0-F1
#
_cell.length_a   1.000
_cell.length_b   1.000
_cell.length_c   1.000
_cell.angle_alpha   90.00
_cell.angle_beta   90.00
_cell.angle_gamma   90.00
#
_symmetry.space_group_name_H-M   'P 1'
#
loop_
_entity.id
_entity.type
_entity.pdbx_description
1 polymer ?
#
loop_
_entity_poly.entity_id
_entity_poly.type
_entity_poly.pdbx_seq_one_letter_code
_entity_poly.pdbx_strand_id
1 'polypeptide(L)'
;MLLQNKSSITFSAYTYAQLGAEAFTLELGKARAFGQNELVNLDLLENALHALIEGREVISGEPTLDGLQLFAVSREVIKHSDSFQLHLPADIENFTELEPGYLLAEDIADSRWMVEEKGARIIFPNPKVKNGLRAAILIVPDDGAGLA
;
A
#
# COMPACT_ATOMS: atom_id res chain seq x y z
N MET A 1 1.58 -5.57 5.98
CA MET A 1 2.43 -4.36 5.93
C MET A 1 3.09 -4.28 4.58
N LEU A 2 3.04 -3.11 3.93
CA LEU A 2 3.77 -2.86 2.68
C LEU A 2 5.10 -2.20 2.99
N LEU A 3 6.19 -2.80 2.52
CA LEU A 3 7.53 -2.25 2.58
C LEU A 3 7.80 -1.48 1.29
N GLN A 4 8.04 -0.18 1.41
CA GLN A 4 8.37 0.69 0.28
C GLN A 4 9.86 1.03 0.32
N ASN A 5 10.62 0.52 -0.66
CA ASN A 5 12.07 0.66 -0.76
C ASN A 5 12.54 1.74 -1.76
N LYS A 6 11.60 2.49 -2.35
CA LYS A 6 11.88 3.58 -3.31
C LYS A 6 11.49 4.93 -2.73
N SER A 7 12.17 5.98 -3.18
CA SER A 7 11.81 7.36 -2.81
C SER A 7 10.35 7.63 -3.14
N SER A 8 9.61 8.13 -2.16
CA SER A 8 8.20 8.49 -2.28
C SER A 8 8.04 9.98 -2.00
N ILE A 9 6.99 10.58 -2.56
CA ILE A 9 6.61 11.98 -2.30
C ILE A 9 5.69 12.12 -1.08
N THR A 10 5.48 11.04 -0.31
CA THR A 10 4.64 11.05 0.89
C THR A 10 5.31 11.82 2.03
N PHE A 11 4.50 12.36 2.93
CA PHE A 11 5.01 13.05 4.11
C PHE A 11 5.84 12.11 5.00
N SER A 12 5.42 10.86 5.17
CA SER A 12 6.16 9.82 5.90
C SER A 12 7.55 9.54 5.30
N ALA A 13 7.67 9.50 3.97
CA ALA A 13 8.96 9.31 3.32
C ALA A 13 9.88 10.54 3.49
N TYR A 14 9.32 11.74 3.43
CA TYR A 14 10.06 12.97 3.71
C TYR A 14 10.60 13.01 5.15
N THR A 15 9.75 12.77 6.16
CA THR A 15 10.16 12.84 7.56
C THR A 15 11.21 11.77 7.90
N TYR A 16 11.10 10.57 7.32
CA TYR A 16 12.13 9.54 7.46
C TYR A 16 13.46 9.98 6.82
N ALA A 17 13.44 10.30 5.53
CA ALA A 17 14.67 10.54 4.78
C ALA A 17 15.38 11.86 5.14
N GLN A 18 14.63 12.90 5.49
CA GLN A 18 15.19 14.25 5.71
C GLN A 18 15.38 14.59 7.19
N LEU A 19 14.59 13.98 8.08
CA LEU A 19 14.60 14.32 9.51
C LEU A 19 15.05 13.14 10.39
N GLY A 20 15.24 11.94 9.83
CA GLY A 20 15.62 10.75 10.59
C GLY A 20 14.54 10.25 11.54
N ALA A 21 13.27 10.63 11.30
CA ALA A 21 12.15 10.18 12.13
C ALA A 21 11.73 8.76 11.76
N GLU A 22 11.40 7.94 12.74
CA GLU A 22 10.66 6.70 12.50
C GLU A 22 9.28 7.04 11.96
N ALA A 23 8.98 6.62 10.72
CA ALA A 23 7.78 7.06 10.03
C ALA A 23 7.17 5.94 9.19
N PHE A 24 5.84 5.91 9.19
CA PHE A 24 5.03 5.01 8.38
C PHE A 24 3.70 5.68 8.04
N THR A 25 3.04 5.20 7.00
CA THR A 25 1.65 5.58 6.67
C THR A 25 0.74 4.45 7.12
N LEU A 26 -0.27 4.78 7.93
CA LEU A 26 -1.26 3.82 8.40
C LEU A 26 -2.62 4.10 7.73
N GLU A 27 -3.08 3.15 6.92
CA GLU A 27 -4.38 3.22 6.25
C GLU A 27 -5.45 2.57 7.14
N LEU A 28 -6.35 3.38 7.72
CA LEU A 28 -7.35 2.95 8.72
C LEU A 28 -8.71 2.57 8.13
N GLY A 29 -8.71 2.06 6.90
CA GLY A 29 -9.92 1.69 6.16
C GLY A 29 -10.43 2.80 5.24
N LYS A 30 -11.73 2.75 4.92
CA LYS A 30 -12.35 3.66 3.94
C LYS A 30 -12.73 4.98 4.61
N ALA A 31 -12.24 6.09 4.07
CA ALA A 31 -12.64 7.42 4.52
C ALA A 31 -14.15 7.65 4.30
N ARG A 32 -14.83 8.12 5.33
CA ARG A 32 -16.22 8.58 5.26
C ARG A 32 -16.35 9.97 5.85
N ALA A 33 -17.51 10.60 5.64
CA ALA A 33 -17.81 11.87 6.27
C ALA A 33 -17.70 11.78 7.81
N PHE A 34 -17.44 12.91 8.46
CA PHE A 34 -17.37 12.98 9.92
C PHE A 34 -18.63 12.38 10.55
N GLY A 35 -18.45 11.59 11.61
CA GLY A 35 -19.52 10.88 12.30
C GLY A 35 -20.02 9.60 11.61
N GLN A 36 -19.44 9.20 10.45
CA GLN A 36 -19.87 8.00 9.71
C GLN A 36 -18.83 6.87 9.67
N ASN A 37 -17.74 7.01 10.43
CA ASN A 37 -16.64 6.03 10.50
C ASN A 37 -16.89 4.90 11.52
N GLU A 38 -18.13 4.72 11.98
CA GLU A 38 -18.52 3.79 13.06
C GLU A 38 -18.17 2.30 12.81
N LEU A 39 -17.80 1.94 11.58
CA LEU A 39 -17.46 0.54 11.22
C LEU A 39 -16.01 0.14 11.53
N VAL A 40 -15.14 1.07 11.95
CA VAL A 40 -13.74 0.75 12.27
C VAL A 40 -13.52 0.92 13.77
N ASN A 41 -13.30 -0.19 14.50
CA ASN A 41 -12.86 -0.13 15.89
C ASN A 41 -11.37 0.27 15.91
N LEU A 42 -11.09 1.43 16.52
CA LEU A 42 -9.74 1.98 16.64
C LEU A 42 -9.26 2.01 18.10
N ASP A 43 -9.96 1.37 19.03
CA ASP A 43 -9.69 1.46 20.48
C ASP A 43 -8.26 1.02 20.81
N LEU A 44 -7.78 -0.06 20.18
CA LEU A 44 -6.42 -0.56 20.37
C LEU A 44 -5.37 0.45 19.87
N LEU A 45 -5.62 1.08 18.72
CA LEU A 45 -4.71 2.08 18.15
C LEU A 45 -4.70 3.35 19.01
N GLU A 46 -5.87 3.84 19.42
CA GLU A 46 -6.00 5.01 20.29
C GLU A 46 -5.24 4.81 21.60
N ASN A 47 -5.44 3.66 22.26
CA ASN A 47 -4.73 3.32 23.49
C ASN A 47 -3.21 3.25 23.27
N ALA A 48 -2.75 2.68 22.15
CA ALA A 48 -1.34 2.62 21.81
C ALA A 48 -0.75 4.02 21.58
N LEU A 49 -1.47 4.90 20.89
CA LEU A 49 -1.03 6.29 20.66
C LEU A 49 -0.97 7.09 21.97
N HIS A 50 -1.98 6.96 22.85
CA HIS A 50 -1.96 7.60 24.16
C HIS A 50 -0.77 7.15 25.00
N ALA A 51 -0.53 5.84 25.07
CA ALA A 51 0.58 5.33 25.85
C ALA A 51 1.94 5.73 25.25
N LEU A 52 2.08 5.76 23.91
CA LEU A 52 3.27 6.28 23.23
C LEU A 52 3.55 7.76 23.58
N ILE A 53 2.52 8.61 23.52
CA ILE A 53 2.63 10.05 23.84
C ILE A 53 2.99 10.26 25.32
N GLU A 54 2.44 9.44 26.22
CA GLU A 54 2.69 9.49 27.66
C GLU A 54 4.03 8.85 28.06
N GLY A 55 4.77 8.25 27.12
CA GLY A 55 6.01 7.52 27.39
C GLY A 55 5.79 6.24 28.20
N ARG A 56 4.57 5.68 28.17
CA ARG A 56 4.25 4.39 28.79
C ARG A 56 4.56 3.26 27.82
N GLU A 57 5.13 2.20 28.35
CA GLU A 57 5.35 0.96 27.61
C GLU A 57 4.00 0.27 27.38
N VAL A 58 3.58 0.17 26.12
CA VAL A 58 2.26 -0.38 25.74
C VAL A 58 2.33 -1.89 25.53
N ILE A 59 3.50 -2.40 25.16
CA ILE A 59 3.67 -3.76 24.68
C ILE A 59 4.18 -4.63 25.83
N SER A 60 3.31 -5.47 26.37
CA SER A 60 3.73 -6.56 27.25
C SER A 60 4.16 -7.77 26.40
N GLY A 61 5.46 -8.06 26.39
CA GLY A 61 6.04 -9.21 25.67
C GLY A 61 7.03 -8.79 24.57
N GLU A 62 7.71 -9.77 23.98
CA GLU A 62 8.57 -9.51 22.82
C GLU A 62 7.68 -9.16 21.60
N PRO A 63 8.00 -8.08 20.86
CA PRO A 63 7.30 -7.77 19.62
C PRO A 63 7.55 -8.90 18.63
N THR A 64 6.49 -9.64 18.27
CA THR A 64 6.56 -10.68 17.24
C THR A 64 5.95 -10.15 15.95
N LEU A 65 6.54 -10.56 14.82
CA LEU A 65 5.94 -10.35 13.50
C LEU A 65 4.96 -11.49 13.16
N ASP A 66 4.68 -12.40 14.10
CA ASP A 66 3.85 -13.57 13.86
C ASP A 66 2.44 -13.14 13.45
N GLY A 67 2.00 -13.64 12.29
CA GLY A 67 0.71 -13.29 11.70
C GLY A 67 0.70 -11.97 10.92
N LEU A 68 1.77 -11.18 10.93
CA LEU A 68 1.89 -10.01 10.06
C LEU A 68 2.32 -10.42 8.65
N GLN A 69 1.42 -10.27 7.68
CA GLN A 69 1.78 -10.49 6.27
C GLN A 69 2.60 -9.30 5.75
N LEU A 70 3.82 -9.55 5.29
CA LEU A 70 4.69 -8.55 4.66
C LEU A 70 4.55 -8.60 3.15
N PHE A 71 4.68 -7.44 2.52
CA PHE A 71 4.68 -7.30 1.07
C PHE A 71 5.75 -6.32 0.63
N ALA A 72 6.34 -6.56 -0.53
CA ALA A 72 7.21 -5.63 -1.22
C ALA A 72 6.57 -5.15 -2.51
N VAL A 73 6.91 -3.92 -2.92
CA VAL A 73 6.53 -3.40 -4.24
C VAL A 73 7.25 -4.19 -5.32
N SER A 74 6.50 -4.88 -6.18
CA SER A 74 7.05 -5.52 -7.38
C SER A 74 7.16 -4.52 -8.53
N ARG A 75 6.01 -3.92 -8.89
CA ARG A 75 5.90 -3.05 -10.07
C ARG A 75 4.92 -1.91 -9.85
N GLU A 76 5.15 -0.83 -10.57
CA GLU A 76 4.26 0.33 -10.64
C GLU A 76 3.66 0.39 -12.03
N VAL A 77 2.35 0.61 -12.11
CA VAL A 77 1.65 0.83 -13.38
C VAL A 77 1.52 2.33 -13.56
N ILE A 78 2.23 2.88 -14.54
CA ILE A 78 2.24 4.32 -14.84
C ILE A 78 1.34 4.57 -16.04
N LYS A 79 0.42 5.52 -15.91
CA LYS A 79 -0.43 5.98 -17.01
C LYS A 79 0.34 6.94 -17.89
N HIS A 80 0.48 6.66 -19.18
CA HIS A 80 1.23 7.50 -20.11
C HIS A 80 0.34 8.30 -21.05
N SER A 81 -0.87 7.83 -21.35
CA SER A 81 -1.79 8.55 -22.23
C SER A 81 -3.25 8.49 -21.78
N ASP A 82 -4.11 9.24 -22.48
CA ASP A 82 -5.56 9.22 -22.28
C ASP A 82 -6.22 7.94 -22.81
N SER A 83 -5.51 7.13 -23.60
CA SER A 83 -5.97 5.82 -24.07
C SER A 83 -5.70 4.69 -23.06
N PHE A 84 -5.10 5.00 -21.90
CA PHE A 84 -4.79 4.03 -20.86
C PHE A 84 -6.05 3.32 -20.33
N GLN A 85 -5.98 2.00 -20.25
CA GLN A 85 -7.02 1.17 -19.67
C GLN A 85 -6.43 0.30 -18.55
N LEU A 86 -7.07 0.36 -17.39
CA LEU A 86 -6.80 -0.56 -16.28
C LEU A 86 -7.93 -1.59 -16.26
N HIS A 87 -7.58 -2.84 -16.53
CA HIS A 87 -8.51 -3.95 -16.62
C HIS A 87 -8.72 -4.52 -15.23
N LEU A 88 -9.51 -3.83 -14.42
CA LEU A 88 -9.93 -4.32 -13.10
C LEU A 88 -11.39 -3.95 -12.85
N PRO A 89 -12.14 -4.73 -12.04
CA PRO A 89 -13.42 -4.30 -11.52
C PRO A 89 -13.29 -2.93 -10.82
N ALA A 90 -14.27 -2.05 -11.02
CA ALA A 90 -14.24 -0.70 -10.46
C ALA A 90 -14.27 -0.67 -8.92
N ASP A 91 -14.73 -1.76 -8.31
CA ASP A 91 -14.89 -1.98 -6.87
C ASP A 91 -13.86 -2.97 -6.30
N ILE A 92 -12.82 -3.34 -7.06
CA ILE A 92 -11.78 -4.24 -6.59
C ILE A 92 -11.14 -3.73 -5.30
N GLU A 93 -10.91 -4.64 -4.36
CA GLU A 93 -10.32 -4.31 -3.07
C GLU A 93 -8.79 -4.25 -3.17
N ASN A 94 -8.17 -3.43 -2.31
CA ASN A 94 -6.73 -3.51 -2.13
C ASN A 94 -6.37 -4.91 -1.62
N PHE A 95 -5.18 -5.38 -2.00
CA PHE A 95 -4.65 -6.71 -1.68
C PHE A 95 -5.37 -7.88 -2.39
N THR A 96 -6.29 -7.63 -3.32
CA THR A 96 -6.82 -8.71 -4.18
C THR A 96 -5.69 -9.34 -5.00
N GLU A 97 -5.62 -10.67 -4.98
CA GLU A 97 -4.64 -11.47 -5.73
C GLU A 97 -5.00 -11.52 -7.21
N LEU A 98 -3.97 -11.40 -8.06
CA LEU A 98 -4.06 -11.47 -9.51
C LEU A 98 -3.20 -12.62 -10.02
N GLU A 99 -3.78 -13.47 -10.85
CA GLU A 99 -3.10 -14.64 -11.39
C GLU A 99 -2.06 -14.26 -12.46
N PRO A 100 -0.94 -15.00 -12.57
CA PRO A 100 -0.01 -14.86 -13.69
C PRO A 100 -0.72 -15.03 -15.03
N GLY A 101 -0.38 -14.16 -15.99
CA GLY A 101 -1.04 -14.08 -17.30
C GLY A 101 -2.28 -13.20 -17.32
N TYR A 102 -2.68 -12.58 -16.20
CA TYR A 102 -3.72 -11.55 -16.20
C TYR A 102 -3.25 -10.29 -16.93
N LEU A 103 -4.04 -9.79 -17.89
CA LEU A 103 -3.81 -8.48 -18.51
C LEU A 103 -4.30 -7.40 -17.56
N LEU A 104 -3.36 -6.75 -16.85
CA LEU A 104 -3.68 -5.73 -15.84
C LEU A 104 -3.98 -4.38 -16.48
N ALA A 105 -3.16 -3.94 -17.43
CA ALA A 105 -3.33 -2.65 -18.08
C ALA A 105 -2.81 -2.66 -19.51
N GLU A 106 -3.29 -1.72 -20.30
CA GLU A 106 -2.75 -1.38 -21.61
C GLU A 106 -2.76 0.13 -21.84
N ASP A 107 -1.85 0.60 -22.70
CA ASP A 107 -1.72 1.99 -23.10
C ASP A 107 -1.22 2.06 -24.56
N ILE A 108 -0.97 3.27 -25.06
CA ILE A 108 -0.43 3.50 -26.40
C ILE A 108 0.89 2.76 -26.67
N ALA A 109 1.23 2.63 -27.96
CA ALA A 109 2.44 1.99 -28.46
C ALA A 109 2.59 0.53 -28.00
N ASP A 110 1.47 -0.21 -27.97
CA ASP A 110 1.40 -1.62 -27.56
C ASP A 110 1.91 -1.88 -26.14
N SER A 111 1.89 -0.86 -25.28
CA SER A 111 2.30 -0.99 -23.88
C SER A 111 1.28 -1.84 -23.14
N ARG A 112 1.73 -2.98 -22.60
CA ARG A 112 0.88 -3.93 -21.88
C ARG A 112 1.54 -4.34 -20.57
N TRP A 113 0.74 -4.38 -19.52
CA TRP A 113 1.13 -4.88 -18.21
C TRP A 113 0.45 -6.22 -18.01
N MET A 114 1.21 -7.30 -18.22
CA MET A 114 0.81 -8.64 -17.84
C MET A 114 1.33 -8.91 -16.43
N VAL A 115 0.51 -9.55 -15.59
CA VAL A 115 0.96 -10.07 -14.30
C VAL A 115 1.85 -11.28 -14.55
N GLU A 116 3.06 -11.26 -14.02
CA GLU A 116 4.05 -12.34 -14.17
C GLU A 116 4.41 -12.96 -12.83
N GLU A 117 4.22 -12.20 -11.75
CA GLU A 117 4.65 -12.54 -10.42
C GLU A 117 3.64 -13.47 -9.73
N LYS A 118 4.15 -14.52 -9.09
CA LYS A 118 3.31 -15.43 -8.31
C LYS A 118 2.88 -14.75 -7.01
N GLY A 119 1.59 -14.82 -6.69
CA GLY A 119 1.04 -14.18 -5.49
C GLY A 119 0.94 -12.66 -5.62
N ALA A 120 0.98 -12.13 -6.85
CA ALA A 120 0.83 -10.69 -7.09
C ALA A 120 -0.51 -10.20 -6.55
N ARG A 121 -0.48 -9.06 -5.85
CA ARG A 121 -1.68 -8.39 -5.35
C ARG A 121 -1.69 -6.94 -5.81
N ILE A 122 -2.87 -6.40 -6.04
CA ILE A 122 -3.05 -5.01 -6.47
C ILE A 122 -3.30 -4.09 -5.29
N ILE A 123 -2.72 -2.89 -5.31
CA ILE A 123 -3.04 -1.82 -4.36
C ILE A 123 -3.18 -0.47 -5.07
N PHE A 124 -4.02 0.39 -4.49
CA PHE A 124 -4.35 1.74 -4.95
C PHE A 124 -4.71 1.83 -6.45
N PRO A 125 -5.60 0.97 -6.97
CA PRO A 125 -6.03 1.08 -8.36
C PRO A 125 -6.83 2.37 -8.57
N ASN A 126 -6.34 3.22 -9.46
CA ASN A 126 -6.99 4.46 -9.86
C ASN A 126 -6.65 4.80 -11.33
N PRO A 127 -7.49 4.39 -12.30
CA PRO A 127 -7.26 4.70 -13.71
C PRO A 127 -7.45 6.18 -14.05
N LYS A 128 -8.05 6.98 -13.14
CA LYS A 128 -8.41 8.38 -13.37
C LYS A 128 -7.28 9.36 -13.06
N VAL A 129 -6.10 8.86 -12.72
CA VAL A 129 -4.92 9.71 -12.49
C VAL A 129 -4.54 10.48 -13.77
N LYS A 130 -3.79 11.57 -13.59
CA LYS A 130 -3.22 12.32 -14.71
C LYS A 130 -2.11 11.50 -15.38
N ASN A 131 -1.83 11.81 -16.63
CA ASN A 131 -0.74 11.17 -17.38
C ASN A 131 0.61 11.50 -16.71
N GLY A 132 1.51 10.52 -16.69
CA GLY A 132 2.76 10.55 -15.95
C GLY A 132 2.64 10.14 -14.48
N LEU A 133 1.43 9.86 -13.98
CA LEU A 133 1.23 9.40 -12.61
C LEU A 133 0.95 7.90 -12.54
N ARG A 134 1.17 7.37 -11.35
CA ARG A 134 0.93 5.96 -11.02
C ARG A 134 -0.56 5.68 -10.92
N ALA A 135 -1.04 4.74 -11.72
CA ALA A 135 -2.41 4.27 -11.73
C ALA A 135 -2.64 3.07 -10.81
N ALA A 136 -1.62 2.26 -10.53
CA ALA A 136 -1.70 1.17 -9.56
C ALA A 136 -0.30 0.70 -9.12
N ILE A 137 -0.24 -0.13 -8.07
CA ILE A 137 0.97 -0.82 -7.65
C ILE A 137 0.68 -2.33 -7.54
N LEU A 138 1.56 -3.15 -8.10
CA LEU A 138 1.64 -4.57 -7.83
C LEU A 138 2.60 -4.83 -6.68
N ILE A 139 2.17 -5.66 -5.74
CA ILE A 139 2.94 -6.09 -4.58
C ILE A 139 2.98 -7.61 -4.54
N VAL A 140 4.03 -8.17 -3.94
CA VAL A 140 4.21 -9.61 -3.74
C VAL A 140 4.53 -9.90 -2.28
N PRO A 141 4.21 -11.10 -1.75
CA PRO A 141 4.61 -11.50 -0.40
C PRO A 141 6.12 -11.35 -0.21
N ASP A 142 6.52 -10.86 0.95
CA ASP A 142 7.91 -10.67 1.35
C ASP A 142 8.18 -11.45 2.64
N ASP A 143 9.40 -11.99 2.79
CA ASP A 143 9.79 -12.78 3.97
C ASP A 143 10.41 -11.92 5.09
N GLY A 144 10.56 -10.61 4.87
CA GLY A 144 11.11 -9.68 5.83
C GLY A 144 12.62 -9.81 6.02
N ALA A 145 13.34 -10.55 5.16
CA ALA A 145 14.78 -10.76 5.30
C ALA A 145 15.59 -9.45 5.27
N GLY A 146 15.03 -8.36 4.70
CA GLY A 146 15.63 -7.03 4.69
C GLY A 146 15.31 -6.13 5.90
N LEU A 147 14.54 -6.63 6.88
CA LEU A 147 14.20 -5.91 8.12
C LEU A 147 15.11 -6.28 9.31
N ALA A 148 16.09 -7.16 9.10
CA ALA A 148 17.04 -7.65 10.11
C ALA A 148 18.34 -6.82 10.18
#